data_AF-A0A4W5LN60-F1
#
_entry.id   AF-A0A4W5LN60-F1
#
_cell.length_a   1.000
_cell.length_b   1.000
_cell.length_c   1.000
_cell.angle_alpha   90.00
_cell.angle_beta   90.00
_cell.angle_gamma   90.00
#
_symmetry.space_group_name_H-M   'P 1'
#
loop_
_entity.id
_entity.type
_entity.pdbx_description
1 polymer ?
#
loop_
_entity_poly.entity_id
_entity_poly.type
_entity_poly.pdbx_seq_one_letter_code
_entity_poly.pdbx_strand_id
1 'polypeptide(L)'
;MYGLYLEAVNDYINESYGEDVWRLIEARAEIPHLKFVRHQMYNDNLILRLAKAAGEVLGKTHDELMYAFGVYMVKRIGNYGYERILKVLGRNVRDFINELDNLHEYFRFSFPKVQPPSFCVEEECETSLTLHYRSTRKGFTQFVKGQLSQVGRQFYNTDIEVEILSKEETEKMTYVIYKMNFDNAAFKHRMPQQKTAPGYEKLPMKRGIFFDMFPFSVIFRRDMTMYRIGDGLKEVFSDLQGKKVNEEFTLVRPMLEFSWDNKANPKDGCNTIIDSGTVDLASADHNVSIIIIFTFHLLLSFHYHQAIMIDIFENSTSILSKIKEEGGGDLL
;
A
#
# COMPACT_ATOMS: atom_id res chain seq x y z
N MET A 1 4.71 12.79 11.84
CA MET A 1 4.64 12.99 10.39
C MET A 1 5.95 13.60 9.92
N TYR A 2 6.39 13.30 8.70
CA TYR A 2 7.58 13.93 8.13
C TYR A 2 7.36 15.41 7.80
N GLY A 3 8.43 16.21 7.94
CA GLY A 3 8.42 17.63 7.61
C GLY A 3 8.11 17.92 6.15
N LEU A 4 8.26 16.94 5.27
CA LEU A 4 7.87 17.00 3.85
C LEU A 4 6.43 17.54 3.66
N TYR A 5 5.49 17.07 4.49
CA TYR A 5 4.10 17.49 4.39
C TYR A 5 3.89 18.91 4.94
N LEU A 6 4.61 19.28 5.99
CA LEU A 6 4.53 20.62 6.60
C LEU A 6 5.16 21.68 5.69
N GLU A 7 6.27 21.35 5.04
CA GLU A 7 6.90 22.18 4.01
C GLU A 7 5.93 22.39 2.83
N ALA A 8 5.23 21.35 2.37
CA ALA A 8 4.23 21.50 1.31
C ALA A 8 3.04 22.39 1.72
N VAL A 9 2.59 22.34 2.98
CA VAL A 9 1.55 23.25 3.50
C VAL A 9 2.05 24.69 3.54
N ASN A 10 3.27 24.90 4.04
CA ASN A 10 3.93 26.20 4.04
C ASN A 10 4.04 26.77 2.60
N ASP A 11 4.53 25.98 1.66
CA ASP A 11 4.67 26.38 0.25
C ASP A 11 3.31 26.73 -0.36
N TYR A 12 2.27 25.92 -0.12
CA TYR A 12 0.91 26.22 -0.58
C TYR A 12 0.41 27.58 -0.10
N ILE A 13 0.59 27.87 1.19
CA ILE A 13 0.11 29.14 1.77
C ILE A 13 0.90 30.31 1.20
N ASN A 14 2.24 30.20 1.11
CA ASN A 14 3.08 31.26 0.56
C ASN A 14 2.78 31.53 -0.92
N GLU A 15 2.67 30.48 -1.75
CA GLU A 15 2.38 30.63 -3.17
C GLU A 15 0.96 31.17 -3.44
N SER A 16 0.00 30.86 -2.56
CA SER A 16 -1.41 31.24 -2.77
C SER A 16 -1.80 32.57 -2.10
N TYR A 17 -1.20 32.90 -0.96
CA TYR A 17 -1.61 34.03 -0.11
C TYR A 17 -0.46 34.92 0.36
N GLY A 18 0.80 34.51 0.13
CA GLY A 18 1.99 35.29 0.49
C GLY A 18 2.52 35.04 1.91
N GLU A 19 3.73 35.53 2.16
CA GLU A 19 4.50 35.29 3.39
C GLU A 19 3.87 35.94 4.63
N ASP A 20 3.25 37.12 4.48
CA ASP A 20 2.61 37.81 5.60
C ASP A 20 1.42 37.01 6.16
N VAL A 21 0.68 36.34 5.28
CA VAL A 21 -0.42 35.46 5.66
C VAL A 21 0.10 34.20 6.34
N TRP A 22 1.19 33.62 5.85
CA TRP A 22 1.86 32.50 6.52
C TRP A 22 2.29 32.87 7.95
N ARG A 23 2.95 34.01 8.14
CA ARG A 23 3.38 34.49 9.47
C ARG A 23 2.22 34.67 10.44
N LEU A 24 1.08 35.18 9.96
CA LEU A 24 -0.13 35.30 10.76
C LEU A 24 -0.68 33.92 11.19
N ILE A 25 -0.66 32.95 10.27
CA ILE A 25 -1.07 31.57 10.54
C ILE A 25 -0.13 30.88 11.52
N GLU A 26 1.19 31.03 11.37
CA GLU A 26 2.17 30.48 12.31
C GLU A 26 1.95 30.99 13.74
N ALA A 27 1.78 32.31 13.87
CA ALA A 27 1.53 32.96 15.16
C ALA A 27 0.23 32.45 15.78
N ARG A 28 -0.86 32.35 15.00
CA ARG A 28 -2.16 31.85 15.47
C ARG A 28 -2.12 30.36 15.79
N ALA A 29 -1.36 29.59 15.04
CA ALA A 29 -1.20 28.16 15.26
C ALA A 29 -0.33 27.85 16.48
N GLU A 30 0.32 28.85 17.09
CA GLU A 30 1.27 28.69 18.21
C GLU A 30 2.38 27.69 17.87
N ILE A 31 2.94 27.82 16.67
CA ILE A 31 4.06 26.99 16.21
C ILE A 31 5.31 27.88 16.28
N PRO A 32 6.43 27.39 16.87
CA PRO A 32 7.68 28.15 16.81
C PRO A 32 8.04 28.42 15.35
N HIS A 33 8.60 29.58 15.03
CA HIS A 33 9.09 29.88 13.67
C HIS A 33 10.11 28.81 13.25
N LEU A 34 9.64 27.81 12.52
CA LEU A 34 10.36 26.59 12.21
C LEU A 34 10.45 26.49 10.69
N LYS A 35 11.67 26.49 10.18
CA LYS A 35 11.90 26.00 8.84
C LYS A 35 11.75 24.48 8.88
N PHE A 36 10.66 23.95 8.30
CA PHE A 36 10.41 22.52 8.29
C PHE A 36 11.49 21.78 7.50
N VAL A 37 12.03 20.70 8.08
CA VAL A 37 13.05 19.86 7.46
C VAL A 37 12.40 18.57 6.97
N ARG A 38 12.52 18.27 5.67
CA ARG A 38 11.83 17.16 4.99
C ARG A 38 11.88 15.81 5.72
N HIS A 39 13.08 15.38 6.11
CA HIS A 39 13.31 14.07 6.74
C HIS A 39 13.20 14.10 8.29
N GLN A 40 12.81 15.23 8.88
CA GLN A 40 12.56 15.31 10.32
C GLN A 40 11.12 14.92 10.65
N MET A 41 10.94 14.27 11.81
CA MET A 41 9.62 13.89 12.33
C MET A 41 9.05 15.01 13.22
N TYR A 42 7.78 15.31 13.00
CA TYR A 42 6.97 16.28 13.75
C TYR A 42 5.70 15.61 14.26
N ASN A 43 5.00 16.26 15.19
CA ASN A 43 3.72 15.76 15.70
C ASN A 43 2.64 15.80 14.60
N ASP A 44 1.85 14.73 14.45
CA ASP A 44 0.80 14.61 13.43
C ASP A 44 -0.28 15.71 13.54
N ASN A 45 -0.48 16.25 14.75
CA ASN A 45 -1.46 17.31 15.00
C ASN A 45 -1.05 18.67 14.41
N LEU A 46 0.19 18.87 13.97
CA LEU A 46 0.63 20.17 13.43
C LEU A 46 -0.14 20.57 12.17
N ILE A 47 -0.36 19.64 11.23
CA ILE A 47 -1.15 19.96 10.02
C ILE A 47 -2.59 20.35 10.38
N LEU A 48 -3.20 19.65 11.33
CA LEU A 48 -4.56 19.94 11.78
C LEU A 48 -4.64 21.31 12.45
N ARG A 49 -3.64 21.66 13.27
CA ARG A 49 -3.53 22.99 13.89
C ARG A 49 -3.32 24.08 12.84
N LEU A 50 -2.44 23.85 11.86
CA LEU A 50 -2.21 24.76 10.74
C LEU A 50 -3.49 24.97 9.93
N ALA A 51 -4.22 23.89 9.61
CA ALA A 51 -5.50 23.97 8.90
C ALA A 51 -6.55 24.78 9.69
N LYS A 52 -6.64 24.56 11.01
CA LYS A 52 -7.53 25.33 11.87
C LYS A 52 -7.17 26.82 11.88
N ALA A 53 -5.90 27.16 12.13
CA ALA A 53 -5.43 28.54 12.16
C ALA A 53 -5.59 29.23 10.80
N ALA A 54 -5.25 28.53 9.70
CA ALA A 54 -5.48 29.00 8.34
C ALA A 54 -6.97 29.24 8.07
N GLY A 55 -7.86 28.40 8.59
CA GLY A 55 -9.31 28.59 8.45
C GLY A 55 -9.79 29.88 9.11
N GLU A 56 -9.30 30.18 10.31
CA GLU A 56 -9.61 31.40 11.05
C GLU A 56 -9.09 32.67 10.34
N VAL A 57 -7.94 32.58 9.66
CA VAL A 57 -7.33 33.70 8.95
C VAL A 57 -7.93 33.91 7.55
N LEU A 58 -8.17 32.82 6.82
CA LEU A 58 -8.59 32.85 5.41
C LEU A 58 -10.11 32.80 5.23
N GLY A 59 -10.88 32.58 6.30
CA GLY A 59 -12.33 32.39 6.23
C GLY A 59 -12.75 31.10 5.51
N LYS A 60 -11.89 30.07 5.52
CA LYS A 60 -12.16 28.76 4.91
C LYS A 60 -12.44 27.72 5.97
N THR A 61 -13.24 26.72 5.64
CA THR A 61 -13.45 25.59 6.53
C THR A 61 -12.20 24.73 6.63
N HIS A 62 -12.07 24.01 7.75
CA HIS A 62 -10.99 23.05 7.95
C HIS A 62 -10.93 22.01 6.83
N ASP A 63 -12.09 21.54 6.37
CA ASP A 63 -12.21 20.50 5.35
C ASP A 63 -11.76 20.99 3.97
N GLU A 64 -12.13 22.23 3.58
CA GLU A 64 -11.65 22.85 2.34
C GLU A 64 -10.12 23.01 2.33
N LEU A 65 -9.54 23.41 3.47
CA LEU A 65 -8.10 23.58 3.60
C LEU A 65 -7.37 22.25 3.57
N MET A 66 -7.85 21.23 4.28
CA MET A 66 -7.28 19.90 4.25
C MET A 66 -7.34 19.30 2.84
N TYR A 67 -8.45 19.47 2.12
CA TYR A 67 -8.56 19.09 0.71
C TYR A 67 -7.53 19.82 -0.15
N ALA A 68 -7.42 21.15 -0.02
CA ALA A 68 -6.47 21.94 -0.80
C ALA A 68 -5.00 21.57 -0.50
N PHE A 69 -4.67 21.30 0.76
CA PHE A 69 -3.34 20.81 1.14
C PHE A 69 -3.04 19.45 0.51
N GLY A 70 -4.03 18.54 0.48
CA GLY A 70 -3.91 17.25 -0.18
C GLY A 70 -3.64 17.37 -1.68
N VAL A 71 -4.40 18.22 -2.37
CA VAL A 71 -4.20 18.55 -3.79
C VAL A 71 -2.78 19.08 -4.01
N TYR A 72 -2.39 20.10 -3.23
CA TYR A 72 -1.07 20.71 -3.39
C TYR A 72 0.08 19.72 -3.12
N MET A 73 -0.08 18.81 -2.15
CA MET A 73 0.94 17.81 -1.82
C MET A 73 1.29 16.92 -3.02
N VAL A 74 0.33 16.49 -3.83
CA VAL A 74 0.61 15.68 -5.03
C VAL A 74 1.36 16.49 -6.09
N LYS A 75 1.03 17.77 -6.25
CA LYS A 75 1.80 18.67 -7.13
C LYS A 75 3.24 18.80 -6.63
N ARG A 76 3.43 18.96 -5.32
CA ARG A 76 4.72 19.22 -4.69
C ARG A 76 5.62 17.98 -4.65
N ILE A 77 5.06 16.79 -4.43
CA ILE A 77 5.84 15.53 -4.37
C ILE A 77 6.51 15.20 -5.70
N GLY A 78 5.87 15.55 -6.83
CA GLY A 78 6.48 15.41 -8.16
C GLY A 78 7.77 16.22 -8.27
N ASN A 79 7.76 17.45 -7.77
CA ASN A 79 8.92 18.34 -7.78
C ASN A 79 10.04 17.92 -6.82
N TYR A 80 9.77 17.00 -5.89
CA TYR A 80 10.80 16.37 -5.06
C TYR A 80 11.50 15.19 -5.73
N GLY A 81 11.23 14.94 -7.02
CA GLY A 81 11.86 13.88 -7.81
C GLY A 81 11.05 12.59 -7.86
N TYR A 82 9.89 12.53 -7.21
CA TYR A 82 9.02 11.35 -7.19
C TYR A 82 8.04 11.30 -8.37
N GLU A 83 8.10 12.26 -9.30
CA GLU A 83 7.22 12.26 -10.46
C GLU A 83 7.36 10.99 -11.31
N ARG A 84 8.60 10.50 -11.50
CA ARG A 84 8.86 9.31 -12.32
C ARG A 84 8.24 8.05 -11.72
N ILE A 85 8.39 7.83 -10.42
CA ILE A 85 7.80 6.67 -9.73
C ILE A 85 6.27 6.72 -9.78
N LEU A 86 5.68 7.91 -9.59
CA LEU A 86 4.23 8.10 -9.66
C LEU A 86 3.66 7.82 -11.06
N LYS A 87 4.39 8.20 -12.12
CA LYS A 87 3.98 7.94 -13.52
C LYS A 87 4.01 6.47 -13.93
N VAL A 88 4.87 5.66 -13.30
CA VAL A 88 5.03 4.24 -13.67
C VAL A 88 4.23 3.30 -12.77
N LEU A 89 3.60 3.82 -11.71
CA LEU A 89 2.90 3.01 -10.72
C LEU A 89 1.67 2.30 -11.28
N GLY A 90 0.98 2.89 -12.26
CA GLY A 90 -0.19 2.28 -12.87
C GLY A 90 -0.48 2.86 -14.26
N ARG A 91 -0.95 2.00 -15.17
CA ARG A 91 -1.37 2.44 -16.52
C ARG A 91 -2.67 3.23 -16.48
N ASN A 92 -3.58 2.87 -15.56
CA ASN A 92 -4.86 3.54 -15.33
C ASN A 92 -5.00 3.94 -13.86
N VAL A 93 -5.95 4.82 -13.55
CA VAL A 93 -6.27 5.25 -12.17
C VAL A 93 -6.50 4.06 -11.24
N ARG A 94 -7.25 3.03 -11.69
CA ARG A 94 -7.46 1.79 -10.92
C ARG A 94 -6.16 1.07 -10.55
N ASP A 95 -5.19 1.03 -11.47
CA ASP A 95 -3.93 0.31 -11.27
C ASP A 95 -3.10 1.09 -10.25
N PHE A 96 -3.05 2.41 -10.38
CA PHE A 96 -2.39 3.29 -9.42
C PHE A 96 -2.94 3.10 -8.00
N ILE A 97 -4.26 3.08 -7.84
CA ILE A 97 -4.90 2.95 -6.52
C ILE A 97 -4.58 1.59 -5.89
N ASN A 98 -4.59 0.51 -6.68
CA ASN A 98 -4.22 -0.83 -6.20
C ASN A 98 -2.73 -0.93 -5.79
N GLU A 99 -1.88 -0.09 -6.36
CA GLU A 99 -0.43 -0.06 -6.11
C GLU A 99 -0.01 0.99 -5.07
N LEU A 100 -0.96 1.74 -4.48
CA LEU A 100 -0.66 2.78 -3.49
C LEU A 100 0.07 2.26 -2.25
N ASP A 101 -0.27 1.06 -1.77
CA ASP A 101 0.40 0.47 -0.61
C ASP A 101 1.85 0.10 -0.95
N ASN A 102 2.11 -0.42 -2.17
CA ASN A 102 3.46 -0.74 -2.65
C ASN A 102 4.32 0.52 -2.84
N LEU A 103 3.72 1.63 -3.33
CA LEU A 103 4.40 2.92 -3.40
C LEU A 103 4.88 3.38 -2.01
N HIS A 104 4.04 3.22 -0.99
CA HIS A 104 4.42 3.61 0.37
C HIS A 104 5.53 2.75 0.94
N GLU A 105 5.59 1.46 0.61
CA GLU A 105 6.69 0.59 0.98
C GLU A 105 8.00 1.02 0.28
N TYR A 106 7.94 1.40 -1.00
CA TYR A 106 9.09 2.01 -1.68
C TYR A 106 9.57 3.29 -0.97
N PHE A 107 8.65 4.14 -0.49
CA PHE A 107 9.04 5.33 0.25
C PHE A 107 9.74 5.05 1.58
N ARG A 108 9.61 3.87 2.19
CA ARG A 108 10.33 3.54 3.43
C ARG A 108 11.85 3.57 3.27
N PHE A 109 12.38 3.29 2.08
CA PHE A 109 13.82 3.40 1.82
C PHE A 109 14.35 4.84 2.03
N SER A 110 13.53 5.85 1.71
CA SER A 110 13.87 7.27 1.92
C SER A 110 13.32 7.83 3.24
N PHE A 111 12.24 7.23 3.75
CA PHE A 111 11.50 7.68 4.92
C PHE A 111 11.26 6.51 5.90
N PRO A 112 12.30 6.01 6.61
CA PRO A 112 12.22 4.75 7.36
C PRO A 112 11.18 4.74 8.49
N LYS A 113 10.80 5.90 9.02
CA LYS A 113 9.82 6.07 10.11
C LYS A 113 8.41 6.38 9.60
N VAL A 114 8.18 6.27 8.29
CA VAL A 114 6.85 6.55 7.73
C VAL A 114 5.86 5.52 8.26
N GLN A 115 4.67 6.01 8.62
CA GLN A 115 3.53 5.19 8.98
C GLN A 115 2.46 5.46 7.93
N PRO A 116 2.44 4.73 6.81
CA PRO A 116 1.56 5.03 5.70
C PRO A 116 0.16 4.47 5.96
N PRO A 117 -0.90 5.12 5.45
CA PRO A 117 -2.24 4.52 5.43
C PRO A 117 -2.26 3.27 4.53
N SER A 118 -3.33 2.50 4.61
CA SER A 118 -3.60 1.35 3.74
C SER A 118 -4.83 1.61 2.88
N PHE A 119 -4.75 1.19 1.62
CA PHE A 119 -5.76 1.36 0.59
C PHE A 119 -6.21 0.00 0.04
N CYS A 120 -7.52 -0.18 -0.09
CA CYS A 120 -8.16 -1.41 -0.56
C CYS A 120 -9.24 -1.09 -1.57
N VAL A 121 -9.24 -1.71 -2.75
CA VAL A 121 -10.37 -1.63 -3.68
C VAL A 121 -11.29 -2.82 -3.43
N GLU A 122 -12.59 -2.59 -3.20
CA GLU A 122 -13.59 -3.65 -3.03
C GLU A 122 -14.38 -3.83 -4.33
N GLU A 123 -15.27 -2.90 -4.63
CA GLU A 123 -16.11 -2.93 -5.83
C GLU A 123 -15.56 -2.01 -6.91
N GLU A 124 -15.59 -2.46 -8.16
CA GLU A 124 -15.12 -1.70 -9.30
C GLU A 124 -16.05 -1.93 -10.49
N CYS A 125 -16.35 -0.87 -11.23
CA CYS A 125 -17.05 -0.93 -12.50
C CYS A 125 -16.46 0.08 -13.48
N GLU A 126 -17.10 0.22 -14.64
CA GLU A 126 -16.65 1.08 -15.73
C GLU A 126 -16.67 2.58 -15.41
N THR A 127 -17.40 2.97 -14.37
CA THR A 127 -17.63 4.39 -14.02
C THR A 127 -17.27 4.73 -12.58
N SER A 128 -16.88 3.74 -11.77
CA SER A 128 -16.54 3.98 -10.37
C SER A 128 -15.73 2.86 -9.73
N LEU A 129 -15.15 3.16 -8.56
CA LEU A 129 -14.63 2.17 -7.63
C LEU A 129 -14.91 2.56 -6.17
N THR A 130 -15.03 1.56 -5.31
CA THR A 130 -15.16 1.72 -3.86
C THR A 130 -13.80 1.46 -3.21
N LEU A 131 -13.28 2.47 -2.49
CA LEU A 131 -11.96 2.48 -1.88
C LEU A 131 -12.06 2.53 -0.36
N HIS A 132 -11.52 1.52 0.30
CA HIS A 132 -11.35 1.47 1.74
C HIS A 132 -10.01 2.10 2.12
N TYR A 133 -10.07 3.11 2.97
CA TYR A 133 -8.91 3.80 3.53
C TYR A 133 -8.81 3.53 5.03
N ARG A 134 -7.65 3.07 5.48
CA ARG A 134 -7.36 2.84 6.91
C ARG A 134 -6.08 3.57 7.31
N SER A 135 -6.11 4.25 8.44
CA SER A 135 -4.95 4.99 8.93
C SER A 135 -4.96 5.09 10.44
N THR A 136 -3.78 5.11 11.07
CA THR A 136 -3.65 5.47 12.49
C THR A 136 -3.83 6.97 12.72
N ARG A 137 -3.75 7.79 11.67
CA ARG A 137 -3.91 9.25 11.75
C ARG A 137 -5.35 9.69 11.55
N LYS A 138 -5.81 10.53 12.47
CA LYS A 138 -7.14 11.15 12.48
C LYS A 138 -7.15 12.50 11.79
N GLY A 139 -8.29 12.89 11.22
CA GLY A 139 -8.47 14.21 10.59
C GLY A 139 -7.92 14.36 9.16
N PHE A 140 -7.37 13.28 8.54
CA PHE A 140 -6.79 13.33 7.19
C PHE A 140 -7.76 12.92 6.07
N THR A 141 -9.03 12.70 6.36
CA THR A 141 -10.03 12.22 5.40
C THR A 141 -10.13 13.13 4.17
N GLN A 142 -10.20 14.45 4.35
CA GLN A 142 -10.28 15.40 3.22
C GLN A 142 -8.93 15.58 2.52
N PHE A 143 -7.83 15.44 3.25
CA PHE A 143 -6.48 15.49 2.67
C PHE A 143 -6.27 14.38 1.66
N VAL A 144 -6.62 13.15 2.02
CA VAL A 144 -6.55 12.00 1.11
C VAL A 144 -7.51 12.16 -0.07
N LYS A 145 -8.72 12.68 0.16
CA LYS A 145 -9.67 13.02 -0.91
C LYS A 145 -9.04 13.96 -1.94
N GLY A 146 -8.36 15.02 -1.49
CA GLY A 146 -7.64 15.96 -2.36
C GLY A 146 -6.50 15.31 -3.13
N GLN A 147 -5.73 14.42 -2.48
CA GLN A 147 -4.66 13.68 -3.14
C GLN A 147 -5.19 12.78 -4.27
N LEU A 148 -6.26 12.02 -4.00
CA LEU A 148 -6.86 11.12 -4.99
C LEU A 148 -7.36 11.89 -6.22
N SER A 149 -8.10 12.98 -6.01
CA SER A 149 -8.55 13.84 -7.12
C SER A 149 -7.39 14.42 -7.92
N GLN A 150 -6.32 14.89 -7.25
CA GLN A 150 -5.18 15.49 -7.94
C GLN A 150 -4.36 14.47 -8.72
N VAL A 151 -4.20 13.24 -8.22
CA VAL A 151 -3.53 12.16 -8.97
C VAL A 151 -4.23 11.91 -10.29
N GLY A 152 -5.57 11.81 -10.29
CA GLY A 152 -6.37 11.61 -11.51
C GLY A 152 -6.09 12.69 -12.54
N ARG A 153 -6.15 13.96 -12.14
CA ARG A 153 -5.91 15.11 -13.02
C ARG A 153 -4.48 15.15 -13.54
N GLN A 154 -3.51 15.00 -12.64
CA GLN A 154 -2.10 15.25 -12.95
C GLN A 154 -1.45 14.14 -13.78
N PHE A 155 -1.82 12.88 -13.54
CA PHE A 155 -1.16 11.73 -14.17
C PHE A 155 -2.01 11.01 -15.21
N TYR A 156 -3.34 11.14 -15.13
CA TYR A 156 -4.28 10.40 -15.98
C TYR A 156 -5.23 11.29 -16.79
N ASN A 157 -5.11 12.62 -16.67
CA ASN A 157 -6.04 13.58 -17.27
C ASN A 157 -7.51 13.20 -17.02
N THR A 158 -7.80 12.73 -15.80
CA THR A 158 -9.09 12.18 -15.41
C THR A 158 -9.60 12.91 -14.18
N ASP A 159 -10.79 13.50 -14.27
CA ASP A 159 -11.47 14.06 -13.11
C ASP A 159 -12.09 12.94 -12.27
N ILE A 160 -11.60 12.81 -11.04
CA ILE A 160 -12.12 11.84 -10.08
C ILE A 160 -12.97 12.59 -9.05
N GLU A 161 -14.27 12.34 -9.09
CA GLU A 161 -15.19 12.75 -8.04
C GLU A 161 -15.13 11.74 -6.90
N VAL A 162 -14.78 12.21 -5.70
CA VAL A 162 -14.58 11.36 -4.54
C VAL A 162 -15.63 11.70 -3.47
N GLU A 163 -16.52 10.78 -3.19
CA GLU A 163 -17.54 10.88 -2.14
C GLU A 163 -17.14 10.04 -0.93
N ILE A 164 -17.53 10.47 0.26
CA ILE A 164 -17.32 9.72 1.51
C ILE A 164 -18.62 9.00 1.82
N LEU A 165 -18.65 7.67 1.71
CA LEU A 165 -19.83 6.86 1.99
C LEU A 165 -19.99 6.61 3.50
N SER A 166 -18.88 6.31 4.17
CA SER A 166 -18.84 6.11 5.62
C SER A 166 -17.51 6.55 6.20
N LYS A 167 -17.55 6.94 7.48
CA LYS A 167 -16.37 7.25 8.29
C LYS A 167 -16.56 6.68 9.68
N GLU A 168 -15.61 5.85 10.09
CA GLU A 168 -15.51 5.33 11.45
C GLU A 168 -14.17 5.77 12.03
N GLU A 169 -14.19 6.24 13.27
CA GLU A 169 -12.98 6.68 13.96
C GLU A 169 -12.98 6.08 15.37
N THR A 170 -12.01 5.21 15.63
CA THR A 170 -11.76 4.61 16.93
C THR A 170 -10.59 5.31 17.61
N GLU A 171 -10.22 4.90 18.82
CA GLU A 171 -8.99 5.40 19.45
C GLU A 171 -7.74 5.09 18.63
N LYS A 172 -7.70 3.93 17.96
CA LYS A 172 -6.50 3.41 17.29
C LYS A 172 -6.45 3.69 15.79
N MET A 173 -7.59 3.84 15.13
CA MET A 173 -7.66 3.95 13.67
C MET A 173 -8.83 4.80 13.17
N THR A 174 -8.60 5.43 12.03
CA THR A 174 -9.62 6.00 11.16
C THR A 174 -9.83 5.06 9.99
N TYR A 175 -11.10 4.75 9.72
CA TYR A 175 -11.54 3.95 8.59
C TYR A 175 -12.57 4.74 7.78
N VAL A 176 -12.35 4.83 6.48
CA VAL A 176 -13.21 5.60 5.56
C VAL A 176 -13.49 4.74 4.34
N ILE A 177 -14.74 4.72 3.90
CA ILE A 177 -15.12 4.16 2.61
C ILE A 177 -15.37 5.32 1.66
N TYR A 178 -14.56 5.41 0.61
CA TYR A 178 -14.73 6.38 -0.47
C TYR A 178 -15.41 5.73 -1.67
N LYS A 179 -16.34 6.44 -2.30
CA LYS A 179 -16.80 6.16 -3.65
C LYS A 179 -16.06 7.10 -4.60
N MET A 180 -15.36 6.55 -5.57
CA MET A 180 -14.62 7.31 -6.57
C MET A 180 -15.31 7.12 -7.91
N ASN A 181 -15.91 8.18 -8.44
CA ASN A 181 -16.58 8.20 -9.73
C ASN A 181 -15.66 8.84 -10.78
N PHE A 182 -15.37 8.12 -11.86
CA PHE A 182 -14.49 8.55 -12.95
C PHE A 182 -14.63 7.61 -14.15
N ASP A 183 -14.08 7.98 -15.32
CA ASP A 183 -13.99 7.07 -16.47
C ASP A 183 -13.02 5.93 -16.18
N ASN A 184 -13.57 4.76 -15.86
CA ASN A 184 -12.84 3.53 -15.61
C ASN A 184 -13.09 2.50 -16.72
N ALA A 185 -13.24 2.93 -17.98
CA ALA A 185 -13.43 2.03 -19.11
C ALA A 185 -12.35 0.93 -19.22
N ALA A 186 -11.15 1.19 -18.70
CA ALA A 186 -10.06 0.21 -18.57
C ALA A 186 -10.49 -1.08 -17.84
N PHE A 187 -11.49 -1.03 -16.97
CA PHE A 187 -12.09 -2.19 -16.32
C PHE A 187 -12.60 -3.25 -17.32
N LYS A 188 -13.22 -2.82 -18.43
CA LYS A 188 -13.73 -3.72 -19.49
C LYS A 188 -12.64 -4.58 -20.12
N HIS A 189 -11.43 -4.03 -20.22
CA HIS A 189 -10.33 -4.67 -20.92
C HIS A 189 -9.67 -5.77 -20.07
N ARG A 190 -9.92 -5.78 -18.76
CA ARG A 190 -9.35 -6.76 -17.82
C ARG A 190 -10.34 -7.75 -17.22
N MET A 191 -11.63 -7.44 -17.15
CA MET A 191 -12.60 -8.53 -17.09
C MET A 191 -12.51 -9.22 -18.44
N PRO A 192 -11.95 -10.44 -18.54
CA PRO A 192 -12.18 -11.21 -19.73
C PRO A 192 -13.69 -11.22 -19.88
N GLN A 193 -14.20 -11.08 -21.11
CA GLN A 193 -15.49 -11.67 -21.38
C GLN A 193 -15.43 -13.04 -20.72
N GLN A 194 -16.31 -13.30 -19.75
CA GLN A 194 -16.50 -14.62 -19.17
C GLN A 194 -17.07 -15.59 -20.24
N LYS A 195 -16.82 -15.33 -21.53
CA LYS A 195 -16.57 -16.37 -22.51
C LYS A 195 -15.29 -17.06 -22.07
N THR A 196 -15.46 -18.08 -21.24
CA THR A 196 -14.63 -19.29 -21.21
C THR A 196 -13.32 -19.10 -21.96
N ALA A 197 -12.28 -18.65 -21.26
CA ALA A 197 -10.92 -18.69 -21.80
C ALA A 197 -10.75 -20.07 -22.46
N PRO A 198 -10.32 -20.17 -23.72
CA PRO A 198 -10.18 -21.45 -24.38
C PRO A 198 -9.19 -22.28 -23.57
N GLY A 199 -9.72 -23.32 -22.92
CA GLY A 199 -9.00 -24.41 -22.25
C GLY A 199 -7.62 -24.08 -21.70
N TYR A 200 -7.52 -23.20 -20.70
CA TYR A 200 -6.56 -23.52 -19.65
C TYR A 200 -7.22 -24.64 -18.84
N GLU A 201 -7.13 -25.87 -19.35
CA GLU A 201 -7.15 -27.03 -18.47
C GLU A 201 -6.20 -26.69 -17.33
N LYS A 202 -6.69 -26.78 -16.08
CA LYS A 202 -5.86 -26.59 -14.88
C LYS A 202 -4.61 -27.42 -15.08
N LEU A 203 -3.50 -26.82 -15.48
CA LEU A 203 -2.24 -27.52 -15.62
C LEU A 203 -1.98 -28.13 -14.24
N PRO A 204 -2.02 -29.47 -14.09
CA PRO A 204 -1.90 -30.08 -12.79
C PRO A 204 -0.44 -29.93 -12.38
N MET A 205 -0.12 -28.80 -11.74
CA MET A 205 1.18 -28.61 -11.13
C MET A 205 1.27 -29.62 -10.01
N LYS A 206 2.24 -30.55 -10.12
CA LYS A 206 2.52 -31.47 -9.02
C LYS A 206 2.91 -30.63 -7.81
N ARG A 207 2.37 -31.01 -6.64
CA ARG A 207 2.60 -30.30 -5.37
C ARG A 207 4.08 -30.04 -5.08
N GLY A 208 4.99 -30.94 -5.47
CA GLY A 208 6.44 -30.75 -5.32
C GLY A 208 6.97 -29.53 -6.09
N ILE A 209 6.63 -29.42 -7.38
CA ILE A 209 7.10 -28.33 -8.25
C ILE A 209 6.64 -26.96 -7.73
N PHE A 210 5.46 -26.87 -7.09
CA PHE A 210 5.01 -25.63 -6.48
C PHE A 210 5.95 -25.12 -5.39
N PHE A 211 6.38 -25.98 -4.47
CA PHE A 211 7.29 -25.58 -3.39
C PHE A 211 8.73 -25.40 -3.86
N ASP A 212 9.13 -26.08 -4.94
CA ASP A 212 10.39 -25.81 -5.63
C ASP A 212 10.40 -24.39 -6.25
N MET A 213 9.28 -23.97 -6.85
CA MET A 213 9.14 -22.64 -7.45
C MET A 213 8.91 -21.52 -6.42
N PHE A 214 8.29 -21.85 -5.29
CA PHE A 214 7.97 -20.91 -4.21
C PHE A 214 8.54 -21.41 -2.88
N PRO A 215 9.88 -21.39 -2.73
CA PRO A 215 10.58 -21.98 -1.59
C PRO A 215 10.25 -21.28 -0.28
N PHE A 216 9.86 -20.01 -0.32
CA PHE A 216 9.34 -19.31 0.83
C PHE A 216 7.82 -19.19 0.66
N SER A 217 7.06 -20.23 1.00
CA SER A 217 5.59 -20.18 0.94
C SER A 217 4.99 -20.85 2.16
N VAL A 218 3.80 -20.42 2.57
CA VAL A 218 3.08 -20.99 3.71
C VAL A 218 1.64 -21.29 3.30
N ILE A 219 1.21 -22.52 3.54
CA ILE A 219 -0.17 -22.95 3.41
C ILE A 219 -0.72 -23.17 4.81
N PHE A 220 -1.79 -22.48 5.18
CA PHE A 220 -2.43 -22.61 6.49
C PHE A 220 -3.94 -22.83 6.37
N ARG A 221 -4.50 -23.46 7.41
CA ARG A 221 -5.92 -23.84 7.50
C ARG A 221 -6.74 -22.75 8.20
N ARG A 222 -8.06 -22.98 8.27
CA ARG A 222 -9.02 -22.09 8.96
C ARG A 222 -8.69 -21.79 10.42
N ASP A 223 -8.07 -22.73 11.10
CA ASP A 223 -7.62 -22.59 12.49
C ASP A 223 -6.30 -21.81 12.62
N MET A 224 -5.83 -21.19 11.54
CA MET A 224 -4.55 -20.49 11.42
C MET A 224 -3.32 -21.41 11.53
N THR A 225 -3.49 -22.74 11.55
CA THR A 225 -2.38 -23.69 11.65
C THR A 225 -1.66 -23.83 10.31
N MET A 226 -0.34 -23.65 10.31
CA MET A 226 0.52 -23.85 9.15
C MET A 226 0.59 -25.33 8.78
N TYR A 227 -0.08 -25.71 7.71
CA TYR A 227 -0.16 -27.08 7.21
C TYR A 227 1.08 -27.47 6.41
N ARG A 228 1.58 -26.57 5.55
CA ARG A 228 2.79 -26.80 4.75
C ARG A 228 3.59 -25.52 4.58
N ILE A 229 4.89 -25.71 4.45
CA ILE A 229 5.89 -24.66 4.34
C ILE A 229 6.85 -25.03 3.21
N GLY A 230 7.19 -24.06 2.38
CA GLY A 230 8.19 -24.24 1.33
C GLY A 230 9.59 -24.50 1.89
N ASP A 231 10.42 -25.16 1.10
CA ASP A 231 11.69 -25.70 1.61
C ASP A 231 12.67 -24.59 2.04
N GLY A 232 12.69 -23.44 1.36
CA GLY A 232 13.51 -22.30 1.76
C GLY A 232 13.12 -21.72 3.12
N LEU A 233 11.82 -21.62 3.43
CA LEU A 233 11.39 -21.14 4.75
C LEU A 233 11.66 -22.20 5.83
N LYS A 234 11.60 -23.48 5.49
CA LYS A 234 11.90 -24.60 6.39
C LYS A 234 13.39 -24.72 6.73
N GLU A 235 14.28 -24.37 5.79
CA GLU A 235 15.72 -24.31 6.03
C GLU A 235 16.08 -23.19 7.02
N VAL A 236 15.42 -22.04 6.92
CA VAL A 236 15.66 -20.90 7.82
C VAL A 236 14.98 -21.12 9.18
N PHE A 237 13.77 -21.69 9.18
CA PHE A 237 12.97 -21.92 10.39
C PHE A 237 12.43 -23.36 10.43
N SER A 238 13.15 -24.23 11.12
CA SER A 238 12.89 -25.67 11.12
C SER A 238 11.59 -26.10 11.83
N ASP A 239 11.02 -25.26 12.70
CA ASP A 239 9.95 -25.61 13.63
C ASP A 239 8.61 -24.90 13.35
N LEU A 240 8.45 -24.24 12.20
CA LEU A 240 7.21 -23.51 11.89
C LEU A 240 6.02 -24.43 11.57
N GLN A 241 6.25 -25.62 10.99
CA GLN A 241 5.15 -26.46 10.51
C GLN A 241 4.31 -26.99 11.70
N GLY A 242 3.00 -26.78 11.65
CA GLY A 242 2.07 -27.16 12.71
C GLY A 242 1.85 -26.07 13.77
N LYS A 243 2.60 -24.97 13.76
CA LYS A 243 2.32 -23.80 14.59
C LYS A 243 1.26 -22.89 13.97
N LYS A 244 0.75 -21.92 14.72
CA LYS A 244 -0.18 -20.94 14.17
C LYS A 244 0.55 -19.78 13.48
N VAL A 245 0.10 -19.45 12.27
CA VAL A 245 0.70 -18.38 11.45
C VAL A 245 0.56 -17.01 12.11
N ASN A 246 -0.49 -16.76 12.90
CA ASN A 246 -0.69 -15.49 13.61
C ASN A 246 0.07 -15.39 14.95
N GLU A 247 0.69 -16.47 15.40
CA GLU A 247 1.59 -16.46 16.57
C GLU A 247 3.04 -16.24 16.12
N GLU A 248 3.41 -16.78 14.96
CA GLU A 248 4.77 -16.70 14.41
C GLU A 248 4.96 -15.50 13.47
N PHE A 249 3.91 -15.04 12.79
CA PHE A 249 3.95 -13.93 11.85
C PHE A 249 2.98 -12.82 12.24
N THR A 250 3.39 -11.58 11.98
CA THR A 250 2.54 -10.40 12.16
C THR A 250 2.08 -9.87 10.81
N LEU A 251 0.78 -9.62 10.68
CA LEU A 251 0.22 -8.94 9.52
C LEU A 251 0.58 -7.46 9.57
N VAL A 252 1.44 -7.00 8.65
CA VAL A 252 1.82 -5.58 8.57
C VAL A 252 0.75 -4.78 7.80
N ARG A 253 0.22 -5.33 6.71
CA ARG A 253 -0.87 -4.73 5.93
C ARG A 253 -1.85 -5.78 5.36
N PRO A 254 -3.15 -5.48 5.30
CA PRO A 254 -3.81 -4.27 5.83
C PRO A 254 -3.74 -4.21 7.36
N MET A 255 -3.95 -3.03 7.95
CA MET A 255 -3.99 -2.83 9.42
C MET A 255 -5.25 -3.46 10.03
N LEU A 256 -5.33 -4.78 9.99
CA LEU A 256 -6.40 -5.60 10.51
C LEU A 256 -5.81 -6.65 11.45
N GLU A 257 -6.66 -7.17 12.34
CA GLU A 257 -6.28 -8.35 13.11
C GLU A 257 -6.01 -9.52 12.16
N PHE A 258 -4.90 -10.24 12.38
CA PHE A 258 -4.54 -11.39 11.56
C PHE A 258 -5.39 -12.61 11.95
N SER A 259 -6.59 -12.66 11.39
CA SER A 259 -7.58 -13.72 11.60
C SER A 259 -8.08 -14.29 10.27
N TRP A 260 -8.67 -15.48 10.32
CA TRP A 260 -9.23 -16.13 9.14
C TRP A 260 -10.35 -15.30 8.51
N ASP A 261 -11.28 -14.78 9.32
CA ASP A 261 -12.44 -14.03 8.82
C ASP A 261 -12.03 -12.74 8.11
N ASN A 262 -11.03 -12.03 8.64
CA ASN A 262 -10.48 -10.82 8.00
C ASN A 262 -9.68 -11.13 6.73
N LYS A 263 -9.22 -12.38 6.53
CA LYS A 263 -8.51 -12.81 5.32
C LYS A 263 -9.41 -13.42 4.26
N ALA A 264 -10.44 -14.12 4.69
CA ALA A 264 -11.39 -14.81 3.82
C ALA A 264 -12.51 -13.90 3.30
N ASN A 265 -12.68 -12.70 3.88
CA ASN A 265 -13.68 -11.74 3.44
C ASN A 265 -13.16 -10.89 2.27
N PRO A 266 -13.79 -10.95 1.07
CA PRO A 266 -13.37 -10.15 -0.08
C PRO A 266 -13.35 -8.64 0.19
N LYS A 267 -14.18 -8.18 1.13
CA LYS A 267 -14.26 -6.76 1.56
C LYS A 267 -12.99 -6.26 2.27
N ASP A 268 -12.20 -7.18 2.79
CA ASP A 268 -10.92 -6.94 3.47
C ASP A 268 -9.72 -7.41 2.62
N GLY A 269 -10.01 -7.89 1.40
CA GLY A 269 -9.09 -8.46 0.41
C GLY A 269 -8.20 -7.42 -0.24
N CYS A 270 -7.48 -6.63 0.56
CA CYS A 270 -6.39 -5.83 0.04
C CYS A 270 -5.33 -6.79 -0.46
N ASN A 271 -4.53 -6.34 -1.43
CA ASN A 271 -3.20 -6.88 -1.68
C ASN A 271 -2.53 -7.06 -0.32
N THR A 272 -2.57 -8.29 0.18
CA THR A 272 -2.17 -8.59 1.54
C THR A 272 -0.67 -8.58 1.48
N ILE A 273 -0.09 -7.47 1.94
CA ILE A 273 1.29 -7.43 2.35
C ILE A 273 1.31 -7.93 3.80
N ILE A 274 1.11 -9.23 3.95
CA ILE A 274 2.00 -9.97 4.86
C ILE A 274 3.39 -9.67 4.31
N ASP A 275 4.45 -9.63 5.11
CA ASP A 275 5.78 -9.60 4.52
C ASP A 275 5.80 -10.67 3.43
N SER A 276 5.78 -10.24 2.15
CA SER A 276 5.31 -10.92 0.93
C SER A 276 3.84 -11.09 0.45
N GLY A 277 3.72 -11.02 -0.89
CA GLY A 277 2.47 -11.12 -1.66
C GLY A 277 1.70 -12.44 -1.58
N THR A 278 0.41 -12.35 -1.89
CA THR A 278 -0.51 -13.51 -1.88
C THR A 278 -0.82 -13.92 -3.32
N VAL A 279 -0.76 -15.22 -3.62
CA VAL A 279 -1.35 -15.79 -4.84
C VAL A 279 -2.48 -16.71 -4.40
N ASP A 280 -3.70 -16.36 -4.78
CA ASP A 280 -4.89 -17.14 -4.48
C ASP A 280 -4.93 -18.37 -5.40
N LEU A 281 -4.63 -19.55 -4.85
CA LEU A 281 -4.82 -20.83 -5.53
C LEU A 281 -6.01 -21.55 -4.89
N ALA A 282 -7.18 -21.43 -5.51
CA ALA A 282 -8.34 -22.23 -5.18
C ALA A 282 -8.03 -23.73 -5.44
N SER A 283 -7.76 -24.49 -4.37
CA SER A 283 -7.64 -25.95 -4.45
C SER A 283 -8.95 -26.65 -4.08
N ALA A 284 -9.26 -27.72 -4.82
CA ALA A 284 -10.56 -28.39 -4.91
C ALA A 284 -10.92 -29.32 -3.72
N ASP A 285 -10.32 -29.15 -2.54
CA ASP A 285 -10.67 -29.93 -1.36
C ASP A 285 -11.47 -29.07 -0.38
N HIS A 286 -12.57 -29.61 0.16
CA HIS A 286 -13.54 -28.93 1.04
C HIS A 286 -12.99 -28.43 2.41
N ASN A 287 -11.68 -28.32 2.57
CA ASN A 287 -11.00 -27.62 3.67
C ASN A 287 -10.21 -26.44 3.08
N VAL A 288 -10.88 -25.28 3.00
CA VAL A 288 -10.33 -24.03 2.47
C VAL A 288 -8.98 -23.73 3.13
N SER A 289 -7.91 -23.70 2.34
CA SER A 289 -6.55 -23.38 2.77
C SER A 289 -6.09 -22.13 2.03
N ILE A 290 -5.45 -21.18 2.72
CA ILE A 290 -4.86 -19.98 2.11
C ILE A 290 -3.38 -20.23 1.85
N ILE A 291 -2.88 -19.76 0.70
CA ILE A 291 -1.45 -19.80 0.34
C ILE A 291 -0.87 -18.39 0.38
N ILE A 292 0.20 -18.20 1.14
CA ILE A 292 1.02 -16.98 1.15
C ILE A 292 2.34 -17.30 0.45
N ILE A 293 2.77 -16.43 -0.47
CA ILE A 293 4.01 -16.63 -1.25
C ILE A 293 4.99 -15.50 -0.94
N PHE A 294 6.10 -15.90 -0.32
CA PHE A 294 7.20 -15.04 -0.01
C PHE A 294 8.05 -14.62 -1.22
N THR A 295 7.73 -13.46 -1.80
CA THR A 295 8.45 -12.86 -2.93
C THR A 295 9.64 -12.02 -2.45
N PHE A 296 10.80 -12.28 -3.06
CA PHE A 296 12.13 -11.77 -2.66
C PHE A 296 12.26 -10.24 -2.55
N HIS A 297 11.41 -9.46 -3.22
CA HIS A 297 11.46 -7.99 -3.13
C HIS A 297 11.04 -7.43 -1.76
N LEU A 298 10.40 -8.24 -0.91
CA LEU A 298 9.88 -7.85 0.41
C LEU A 298 10.70 -8.36 1.60
N LEU A 299 11.55 -9.38 1.40
CA LEU A 299 12.39 -9.99 2.44
C LEU A 299 13.36 -9.00 3.14
N LEU A 300 13.55 -7.79 2.61
CA LEU A 300 14.40 -6.74 3.19
C LEU A 300 13.88 -6.13 4.51
N SER A 301 12.68 -6.49 4.98
CA SER A 301 12.06 -5.90 6.19
C SER A 301 12.13 -6.76 7.47
N PHE A 302 12.87 -7.87 7.50
CA PHE A 302 13.06 -8.61 8.75
C PHE A 302 13.95 -7.82 9.74
N HIS A 303 13.37 -7.49 10.90
CA HIS A 303 14.00 -6.65 11.93
C HIS A 303 15.04 -7.37 12.81
N TYR A 304 15.49 -8.57 12.43
CA TYR A 304 16.56 -9.27 13.14
C TYR A 304 17.55 -9.88 12.14
N HIS A 305 18.78 -9.37 12.17
CA HIS A 305 19.97 -9.82 11.44
C HIS A 305 20.04 -9.47 9.94
N GLN A 306 20.41 -8.22 9.66
CA GLN A 306 20.98 -7.80 8.36
C GLN A 306 22.19 -8.65 7.91
N ALA A 307 22.88 -9.35 8.83
CA ALA A 307 24.06 -10.16 8.51
C ALA A 307 23.73 -11.51 7.84
N ILE A 308 22.61 -12.17 8.21
CA ILE A 308 22.24 -13.49 7.65
C ILE A 308 21.74 -13.37 6.20
N MET A 309 21.18 -12.21 5.84
CA MET A 309 20.62 -11.96 4.51
C MET A 309 21.66 -11.76 3.41
N ILE A 310 22.90 -11.37 3.77
CA ILE A 310 24.01 -11.23 2.82
C ILE A 310 24.48 -12.63 2.36
N ASP A 311 24.54 -13.61 3.26
CA ASP A 311 24.93 -14.99 2.93
C ASP A 311 23.91 -15.70 2.02
N ILE A 312 22.61 -15.39 2.18
CA ILE A 312 21.54 -15.92 1.30
C ILE A 312 21.65 -15.32 -0.12
N PHE A 313 22.13 -14.08 -0.25
CA PHE A 313 22.33 -13.41 -1.53
C PHE A 313 23.47 -14.04 -2.36
N GLU A 314 24.56 -14.46 -1.71
CA GLU A 314 25.67 -15.17 -2.37
C GLU A 314 25.29 -16.61 -2.78
N ASN A 315 24.48 -17.30 -1.97
CA ASN A 315 24.06 -18.66 -2.29
C ASN A 315 22.94 -18.72 -3.36
N SER A 316 22.04 -17.75 -3.41
CA SER A 316 20.95 -17.71 -4.40
C SER A 316 21.44 -17.36 -5.82
N THR A 317 22.48 -16.52 -5.94
CA THR A 317 23.16 -16.29 -7.23
C THR A 317 23.89 -17.55 -7.72
N SER A 318 24.44 -18.35 -6.80
CA SER A 318 25.02 -19.67 -7.11
C SER A 318 23.96 -20.65 -7.64
N ILE A 319 22.77 -20.71 -7.02
CA ILE A 319 21.67 -21.58 -7.48
C ILE A 319 21.14 -21.16 -8.86
N LEU A 320 20.95 -19.85 -9.10
CA LEU A 320 20.52 -19.35 -10.41
C LEU A 320 21.59 -19.55 -11.50
N SER A 321 22.88 -19.53 -11.14
CA SER A 321 23.97 -19.86 -12.06
C SER A 321 23.97 -21.34 -12.45
N LYS A 322 23.69 -22.25 -11.49
CA LYS A 322 23.57 -23.70 -11.75
C LYS A 322 22.38 -24.04 -12.64
N ILE A 323 21.23 -23.40 -12.46
CA ILE A 323 20.06 -23.60 -13.31
C ILE A 323 20.34 -23.15 -14.76
N LYS A 324 21.21 -22.15 -14.95
CA LYS A 324 21.59 -21.65 -16.27
C LYS A 324 22.63 -22.55 -16.96
N GLU A 325 23.48 -23.24 -16.21
CA GLU A 325 24.42 -24.24 -16.75
C GLU A 325 23.73 -25.56 -17.08
N GLU A 326 22.71 -25.97 -16.32
CA GLU A 326 21.99 -27.24 -16.57
C GLU A 326 20.88 -27.15 -17.64
N GLY A 327 20.44 -25.94 -18.00
CA GLY A 327 19.39 -25.70 -19.01
C GLY A 327 19.87 -25.46 -20.45
N GLY A 328 21.19 -25.52 -20.71
CA GLY A 328 21.80 -25.22 -22.01
C GLY A 328 21.94 -26.42 -22.95
N GLY A 329 20.92 -27.29 -23.04
CA GLY A 329 20.91 -28.44 -23.92
C GLY A 329 19.76 -28.38 -24.95
N ASP A 330 20.14 -28.05 -26.19
CA ASP A 330 19.42 -28.26 -27.45
C ASP A 330 17.96 -27.77 -27.58
N LEU A 331 17.81 -26.65 -28.31
CA LEU A 331 16.71 -26.40 -29.25
C LEU A 331 17.20 -25.39 -30.29
N LEU A 332 17.88 -25.91 -31.31
CA LEU A 332 17.91 -25.34 -32.67
C LEU A 332 16.62 -25.68 -33.39
#